data_AF-X1VXU4-F1
#
_entry.id   AF-X1VXU4-F1
#
_cell.length_a   1.000
_cell.length_b   1.000
_cell.length_c   1.000
_cell.angle_alpha   90.00
_cell.angle_beta   90.00
_cell.angle_gamma   90.00
#
_symmetry.space_group_name_H-M   'P 1'
#
loop_
_entity.id
_entity.type
_entity.pdbx_description
1 polymer ?
#
loop_
_entity_poly.entity_id
_entity_poly.type
_entity_poly.pdbx_seq_one_letter_code
_entity_poly.pdbx_strand_id
1 'polypeptide(L)'
;DDDIFAAQLEFLKVDDIQILPKARRTYPYGTVAAQTIGWVGLVPHSKEDIKIFADDKLSSYLSGEICGREDGVEYVCETILRGRRGELIYDIDSQLISQTRSRFGKDVSLTLDIELQQRIENYPTWTHAPP
;
A
#
# COMPACT_ATOMS: atom_id res chain seq x y z
N ASP A 1 -5.93 -19.33 -5.51
CA ASP A 1 -5.77 -19.64 -4.07
C ASP A 1 -5.22 -21.03 -3.83
N ASP A 2 -5.77 -22.06 -4.47
CA ASP A 2 -5.30 -23.45 -4.29
C ASP A 2 -3.81 -23.65 -4.64
N ASP A 3 -3.31 -23.02 -5.71
CA ASP A 3 -1.90 -23.15 -6.11
C ASP A 3 -0.91 -22.53 -5.10
N ILE A 4 -1.29 -21.42 -4.46
CA ILE A 4 -0.44 -20.76 -3.45
C ILE A 4 -0.37 -21.65 -2.20
N PHE A 5 -1.51 -22.20 -1.78
CA PHE A 5 -1.57 -23.10 -0.65
C PHE A 5 -0.80 -24.40 -0.91
N ALA A 6 -0.93 -24.96 -2.12
CA ALA A 6 -0.17 -26.13 -2.55
C ALA A 6 1.35 -25.87 -2.50
N ALA A 7 1.81 -24.73 -3.03
CA ALA A 7 3.21 -24.35 -2.97
C ALA A 7 3.68 -24.14 -1.52
N GLN A 8 2.90 -23.46 -0.68
CA GLN A 8 3.22 -23.29 0.75
C GLN A 8 3.37 -24.64 1.47
N LEU A 9 2.52 -25.61 1.16
CA LEU A 9 2.58 -26.95 1.73
C LEU A 9 3.79 -27.75 1.22
N GLU A 10 4.10 -27.66 -0.08
CA GLU A 10 5.24 -28.34 -0.70
C GLU A 10 6.57 -27.86 -0.10
N PHE A 11 6.73 -26.55 0.05
CA PHE A 11 7.96 -25.96 0.57
C PHE A 11 8.00 -25.85 2.10
N LEU A 12 6.96 -26.28 2.82
CA LEU A 12 6.89 -26.20 4.28
C LEU A 12 8.06 -26.90 4.99
N LYS A 13 8.62 -27.95 4.37
CA LYS A 13 9.74 -28.75 4.92
C LYS A 13 11.11 -28.39 4.35
N VAL A 14 11.18 -27.35 3.52
CA VAL A 14 12.45 -26.87 2.96
C VAL A 14 12.88 -25.66 3.78
N ASP A 15 13.83 -25.87 4.68
CA ASP A 15 14.24 -24.86 5.67
C ASP A 15 14.68 -23.52 5.05
N ASP A 16 15.20 -23.56 3.81
CA ASP A 16 15.71 -22.39 3.09
C ASP A 16 14.66 -21.67 2.20
N ILE A 17 13.41 -22.12 2.15
CA ILE A 17 12.37 -21.55 1.28
C ILE A 17 11.16 -21.09 2.09
N GLN A 18 10.73 -19.85 1.85
CA GLN A 18 9.51 -19.29 2.45
C GLN A 18 8.64 -18.61 1.40
N ILE A 19 7.34 -18.94 1.41
CA ILE A 19 6.33 -18.31 0.55
C ILE A 19 5.46 -17.39 1.40
N LEU A 20 5.70 -16.09 1.25
CA LEU A 20 5.01 -15.05 2.00
C LEU A 20 4.05 -14.27 1.08
N PRO A 21 2.79 -14.05 1.49
CA PRO A 21 1.88 -13.18 0.75
C PRO A 21 2.39 -11.73 0.79
N LYS A 22 2.35 -11.04 -0.36
CA LYS A 22 2.72 -9.62 -0.47
C LYS A 22 1.61 -8.85 -1.19
N ALA A 23 1.11 -7.80 -0.55
CA ALA A 23 0.17 -6.89 -1.17
C ALA A 23 0.88 -6.04 -2.24
N ARG A 24 0.19 -5.81 -3.36
CA ARG A 24 0.65 -4.94 -4.45
C ARG A 24 -0.45 -3.95 -4.80
N ARG A 25 -0.08 -2.67 -4.88
CA ARG A 25 -0.99 -1.61 -5.35
C ARG A 25 -1.09 -1.66 -6.87
N THR A 26 -2.32 -1.54 -7.38
CA THR A 26 -2.62 -1.54 -8.81
C THR A 26 -3.36 -0.25 -9.15
N TYR A 27 -2.97 0.38 -10.26
CA TYR A 27 -3.54 1.65 -10.75
C TYR A 27 -4.20 1.39 -12.12
N PRO A 28 -5.49 1.03 -12.16
CA PRO A 28 -6.15 0.55 -13.38
C PRO A 28 -6.16 1.56 -14.53
N TYR A 29 -6.17 2.85 -14.22
CA TYR A 29 -6.20 3.93 -15.20
C TYR A 29 -4.80 4.46 -15.56
N GLY A 30 -3.73 3.78 -15.11
CA GLY A 30 -2.36 4.09 -15.49
C GLY A 30 -1.96 5.53 -15.17
N THR A 31 -1.69 6.32 -16.21
CA THR A 31 -1.26 7.72 -16.07
C THR A 31 -2.41 8.69 -15.80
N VAL A 32 -3.67 8.28 -16.04
CA VAL A 32 -4.82 9.15 -15.84
C VAL A 32 -4.97 9.48 -14.36
N ALA A 33 -5.08 10.77 -14.05
CA ALA A 33 -5.11 11.30 -12.69
C ALA A 33 -3.88 10.96 -11.84
N ALA A 34 -2.75 10.55 -12.43
CA ALA A 34 -1.60 10.05 -11.68
C ALA A 34 -1.08 11.03 -10.63
N GLN A 35 -1.11 12.34 -10.93
CA GLN A 35 -0.70 13.39 -10.00
C GLN A 35 -1.73 13.62 -8.87
N THR A 36 -3.01 13.38 -9.16
CA THR A 36 -4.09 13.53 -8.17
C THR A 36 -4.15 12.33 -7.24
N ILE A 37 -4.08 11.11 -7.77
CA ILE A 37 -4.11 9.88 -6.99
C ILE A 37 -2.79 9.67 -6.26
N GLY A 38 -1.66 9.99 -6.90
CA GLY A 38 -0.33 9.69 -6.38
C GLY A 38 0.02 8.20 -6.51
N TRP A 39 1.19 7.85 -5.95
CA TRP A 39 1.72 6.50 -6.01
C TRP A 39 2.22 6.06 -4.64
N VAL A 40 2.14 4.76 -4.35
CA VAL A 40 2.86 4.17 -3.23
C VAL A 40 4.32 3.88 -3.61
N GLY A 41 5.22 4.01 -2.63
CA GLY A 41 6.63 3.69 -2.77
C GLY A 41 7.23 3.25 -1.44
N LEU A 42 8.48 2.79 -1.47
CA LEU A 42 9.21 2.46 -0.24
C LEU A 42 9.25 3.67 0.69
N VAL A 43 9.08 3.40 1.98
CA VAL A 43 9.13 4.42 3.03
C VAL A 43 10.55 4.99 3.09
N PRO A 44 10.76 6.30 2.83
CA PRO A 44 12.07 6.94 2.95
C PRO A 44 12.52 6.98 4.41
N HIS A 45 13.80 6.72 4.67
CA HIS A 45 14.36 6.71 6.03
C HIS A 45 14.23 8.04 6.81
N SER A 46 14.00 9.16 6.11
CA SER A 46 13.96 10.51 6.68
C SER A 46 12.55 11.09 6.85
N LYS A 47 11.48 10.36 6.51
CA LYS A 47 10.13 10.94 6.44
C LYS A 47 9.60 11.38 7.80
N GLU A 48 9.17 12.64 7.91
CA GLU A 48 8.36 13.12 9.03
C GLU A 48 7.06 12.33 9.21
N ASP A 49 6.46 11.80 8.13
CA ASP A 49 5.21 11.01 8.22
C ASP A 49 5.38 9.68 8.93
N ILE A 50 6.62 9.17 9.04
CA ILE A 50 6.93 8.04 9.92
C ILE A 50 6.58 8.41 11.37
N LYS A 51 6.77 9.68 11.74
CA LYS A 51 6.49 10.18 13.09
C LYS A 51 5.01 10.18 13.40
N ILE A 52 4.13 10.37 12.40
CA ILE A 52 2.66 10.36 12.60
C ILE A 52 2.20 9.01 13.19
N PHE A 53 2.89 7.93 12.84
CA PHE A 53 2.57 6.59 13.36
C PHE A 53 3.60 6.07 14.36
N ALA A 54 4.59 6.85 14.76
CA ALA A 54 5.71 6.37 15.59
C ALA A 54 5.28 5.95 16.99
N ASP A 55 4.22 6.56 17.53
CA ASP A 55 3.75 6.31 18.89
C ASP A 55 2.98 4.97 19.04
N ASP A 56 2.53 4.37 17.93
CA ASP A 56 1.88 3.06 17.94
C ASP A 56 2.74 2.03 17.19
N LYS A 57 3.34 1.10 17.93
CA LYS A 57 4.19 0.02 17.39
C LYS A 57 3.54 -0.76 16.24
N LEU A 58 2.22 -0.92 16.25
CA LEU A 58 1.50 -1.66 15.20
C LEU A 58 1.13 -0.80 13.98
N SER A 59 1.30 0.51 14.07
CA SER A 59 1.07 1.46 12.97
C SER A 59 2.39 2.02 12.40
N SER A 60 3.44 2.11 13.22
CA SER A 60 4.76 2.63 12.84
C SER A 60 5.33 1.92 11.62
N TYR A 61 6.17 2.58 10.83
CA TYR A 61 6.72 1.94 9.65
C TYR A 61 7.85 0.97 9.98
N LEU A 62 7.82 -0.21 9.35
CA LEU A 62 8.94 -1.14 9.33
C LEU A 62 9.77 -0.95 8.06
N SER A 63 11.04 -1.38 8.12
CA SER A 63 11.91 -1.34 6.94
C SER A 63 11.33 -2.17 5.79
N GLY A 64 11.35 -1.61 4.58
CA GLY A 64 10.82 -2.28 3.39
C GLY A 64 9.30 -2.18 3.19
N GLU A 65 8.59 -1.53 4.12
CA GLU A 65 7.18 -1.19 3.90
C GLU A 65 7.03 -0.07 2.87
N ILE A 66 5.80 0.04 2.34
CA ILE A 66 5.41 1.05 1.38
C ILE A 66 4.43 2.05 2.00
N CYS A 67 4.46 3.28 1.52
CA CYS A 67 3.52 4.37 1.83
C CYS A 67 3.26 5.23 0.60
N GLY A 68 2.24 6.08 0.63
CA GLY A 68 2.08 7.15 -0.35
C GLY A 68 3.33 8.02 -0.45
N ARG A 69 3.81 8.27 -1.68
CA ARG A 69 4.82 9.29 -1.98
C ARG A 69 4.24 10.68 -1.77
N GLU A 70 5.05 11.71 -1.55
CA GLU A 70 4.70 13.04 -0.99
C GLU A 70 3.65 13.88 -1.77
N ASP A 71 2.86 13.25 -2.64
CA ASP A 71 1.84 13.82 -3.50
C ASP A 71 0.59 12.94 -3.60
N GLY A 72 -0.53 13.60 -3.89
CA GLY A 72 -1.80 12.95 -4.19
C GLY A 72 -2.50 12.28 -3.01
N VAL A 73 -3.56 11.55 -3.35
CA VAL A 73 -4.47 10.92 -2.39
C VAL A 73 -3.80 9.82 -1.57
N GLU A 74 -2.90 9.02 -2.15
CA GLU A 74 -2.21 7.94 -1.41
C GLU A 74 -1.48 8.50 -0.19
N TYR A 75 -0.90 9.70 -0.28
CA TYR A 75 -0.22 10.36 0.83
C TYR A 75 -1.16 11.08 1.78
N VAL A 76 -2.01 11.94 1.23
CA VAL A 76 -2.91 12.78 2.05
C VAL A 76 -3.86 11.91 2.87
N CYS A 77 -4.26 10.75 2.34
CA CYS A 77 -5.15 9.81 3.01
C CYS A 77 -4.44 8.61 3.63
N GLU A 78 -3.11 8.63 3.80
CA GLU A 78 -2.34 7.50 4.36
C GLU A 78 -2.91 7.01 5.71
N THR A 79 -3.30 7.94 6.59
CA THR A 79 -3.90 7.63 7.90
C THR A 79 -5.22 6.86 7.81
N ILE A 80 -5.91 6.94 6.68
CA ILE A 80 -7.15 6.23 6.37
C ILE A 80 -6.83 4.91 5.64
N LEU A 81 -5.91 4.95 4.68
CA LEU A 81 -5.61 3.86 3.74
C LEU A 81 -4.73 2.74 4.31
N ARG A 82 -3.80 3.06 5.22
CA ARG A 82 -2.77 2.12 5.70
C ARG A 82 -3.31 0.95 6.52
N GLY A 83 -4.32 1.23 7.34
CA GLY A 83 -4.78 0.30 8.38
C GLY A 83 -3.76 0.16 9.52
N ARG A 84 -3.81 -0.97 10.22
CA ARG A 84 -2.96 -1.28 11.39
C ARG A 84 -2.57 -2.75 11.39
N ARG A 85 -1.28 -3.04 11.63
CA ARG A 85 -0.80 -4.43 11.68
C ARG A 85 -1.40 -5.19 12.87
N GLY A 86 -1.45 -6.51 12.70
CA GLY A 86 -1.65 -7.44 13.80
C GLY A 86 -0.32 -7.84 14.43
N GLU A 87 -0.39 -8.63 15.50
CA GLU A 87 0.78 -9.19 16.19
C GLU A 87 0.42 -10.59 16.69
N LEU A 88 1.35 -11.52 16.57
CA LEU A 88 1.31 -12.84 17.19
C LEU A 88 2.53 -12.94 18.11
N ILE A 89 2.31 -13.31 19.37
CA ILE A 89 3.37 -13.46 20.37
C ILE A 89 3.41 -14.92 20.78
N TYR A 90 4.56 -15.55 20.62
CA TYR A 90 4.82 -16.94 21.00
C TYR A 90 5.77 -17.00 22.19
N ASP A 91 5.64 -18.04 23.01
CA ASP A 91 6.65 -18.36 24.03
C ASP A 91 7.86 -19.09 23.43
N ILE A 92 8.81 -19.46 24.29
CA ILE A 92 10.01 -20.20 23.89
C ILE A 92 9.71 -21.61 23.36
N ASP A 93 8.55 -22.17 23.72
CA ASP A 93 8.06 -23.48 23.30
C ASP A 93 7.14 -23.36 22.05
N SER A 94 7.12 -22.19 21.40
CA SER A 94 6.30 -21.88 20.22
C SER A 94 4.78 -21.95 20.46
N GLN A 95 4.32 -21.82 21.70
CA GLN A 95 2.90 -21.70 22.02
C GLN A 95 2.45 -20.25 21.91
N LEU A 96 1.28 -20.04 21.29
CA LEU A 96 0.72 -18.71 21.10
C LEU A 96 0.24 -18.14 22.45
N ILE A 97 0.87 -17.07 22.92
CA ILE A 97 0.51 -16.36 24.16
C ILE A 97 -0.54 -15.28 23.89
N SER A 98 -0.39 -14.55 22.78
CA SER A 98 -1.24 -13.40 22.48
C SER A 98 -1.39 -13.16 20.99
N GLN A 99 -2.57 -12.68 20.60
CA GLN A 99 -2.90 -12.31 19.23
C GLN A 99 -3.62 -10.97 19.18
N THR A 100 -3.06 -10.04 18.42
CA THR A 100 -3.74 -8.83 17.96
C THR A 100 -4.08 -8.99 16.48
N ARG A 101 -5.37 -8.89 16.12
CA ARG A 101 -5.79 -8.96 14.71
C ARG A 101 -5.42 -7.69 13.96
N SER A 102 -4.99 -7.84 12.71
CA SER A 102 -4.79 -6.73 11.80
C SER A 102 -6.12 -6.03 11.49
N ARG A 103 -6.05 -4.73 11.21
CA ARG A 103 -7.18 -3.94 10.73
C ARG A 103 -6.82 -3.40 9.36
N PHE A 104 -7.65 -3.69 8.36
CA PHE A 104 -7.49 -3.10 7.04
C PHE A 104 -7.68 -1.58 7.11
N GLY A 105 -7.02 -0.89 6.19
CA GLY A 105 -7.35 0.50 5.92
C GLY A 105 -8.80 0.63 5.44
N LYS A 106 -9.26 1.87 5.37
CA LYS A 106 -10.60 2.19 4.88
C LYS A 106 -10.50 2.69 3.45
N ASP A 107 -11.59 2.50 2.72
CA ASP A 107 -11.74 3.03 1.38
C ASP A 107 -11.85 4.56 1.41
N VAL A 108 -11.27 5.19 0.39
CA VAL A 108 -11.39 6.62 0.13
C VAL A 108 -12.17 6.80 -1.16
N SER A 109 -13.30 7.50 -1.08
CA SER A 109 -14.08 7.91 -2.25
C SER A 109 -13.75 9.34 -2.62
N LEU A 110 -13.43 9.58 -3.89
CA LEU A 110 -13.12 10.91 -4.40
C LEU A 110 -14.31 11.46 -5.19
N THR A 111 -14.39 12.78 -5.26
CA THR A 111 -15.33 13.48 -6.14
C THR A 111 -14.86 13.52 -7.60
N LEU A 112 -13.69 12.94 -7.89
CA LEU A 112 -13.10 12.86 -9.21
C LEU A 112 -13.91 11.90 -10.10
N ASP A 113 -14.46 12.43 -11.19
CA ASP A 113 -14.98 11.62 -12.29
C ASP A 113 -13.81 11.19 -13.19
N ILE A 114 -13.48 9.90 -13.14
CA ILE A 114 -12.31 9.36 -13.85
C ILE A 114 -12.48 9.34 -15.37
N GLU A 115 -13.70 9.18 -15.87
CA GLU A 115 -13.98 9.20 -17.31
C GLU A 115 -13.84 10.63 -17.85
N LEU A 116 -14.35 11.62 -17.11
CA LEU A 116 -14.17 13.03 -17.44
C LEU A 116 -12.69 13.41 -17.41
N GLN A 117 -11.94 13.00 -16.38
CA GLN A 117 -10.51 13.24 -16.27
C GLN A 117 -9.75 12.65 -17.47
N GLN A 118 -10.04 11.39 -17.83
CA GLN A 118 -9.43 10.75 -18.99
C GLN A 118 -9.73 11.50 -20.29
N ARG A 119 -10.95 12.01 -20.46
CA ARG A 119 -11.32 12.81 -21.64
C ARG A 119 -10.55 14.13 -21.70
N ILE A 120 -10.33 14.79 -20.56
CA ILE A 120 -9.57 16.05 -20.48
C ILE A 120 -8.09 15.81 -20.80
N GLU A 121 -7.47 14.78 -20.23
CA GLU A 121 -6.05 14.47 -20.49
C GLU A 121 -5.79 14.07 -21.95
N ASN A 122 -6.73 13.36 -22.55
CA ASN A 122 -6.66 13.00 -23.97
C ASN A 122 -7.09 14.13 -24.90
N TYR A 123 -7.59 15.25 -24.36
CA TYR A 123 -8.04 16.36 -25.18
C TYR A 123 -6.81 17.00 -25.83
N PRO A 124 -6.73 17.07 -27.16
CA PRO A 124 -5.56 17.63 -27.83
C PRO A 124 -5.39 19.09 -27.43
N THR A 125 -4.25 19.41 -26.85
CA THR A 125 -3.81 20.78 -26.62
C THR A 125 -3.39 21.39 -27.96
N TRP A 126 -4.35 21.83 -28.78
CA TRP A 126 -4.02 22.54 -30.02
C TRP A 126 -4.68 23.93 -30.08
N THR A 127 -3.86 24.97 -29.91
CA THR A 127 -3.69 26.11 -30.84
C THR A 127 -2.57 27.06 -30.33
N HIS A 128 -1.33 26.71 -30.60
CA HIS A 128 -0.36 27.72 -31.07
C HIS A 128 -0.05 27.36 -32.52
N ALA A 129 -0.91 27.82 -33.44
CA ALA A 129 -0.46 28.02 -34.81
C ALA A 129 0.50 29.22 -34.76
N PRO A 130 1.78 29.09 -35.16
CA PRO A 130 2.61 30.27 -35.35
C PRO A 130 1.99 31.14 -36.47
N PRO A 131 2.12 32.47 -36.38
CA PRO A 131 1.56 33.41 -37.35
C PRO A 131 2.14 33.22 -38.76
#